data_AF-A0ABD4TQF4-F1
#
_entry.id   AF-A0ABD4TQF4-F1
#
_cell.length_a   1.000
_cell.length_b   1.000
_cell.length_c   1.000
_cell.angle_alpha   90.00
_cell.angle_beta   90.00
_cell.angle_gamma   90.00
#
_symmetry.space_group_name_H-M   'P 1'
#
loop_
_entity.id
_entity.type
_entity.pdbx_description
1 polymer ?
#
loop_
_entity_poly.entity_id
_entity_poly.type
_entity_poly.pdbx_seq_one_letter_code
_entity_poly.pdbx_strand_id
1 'polypeptide(L)' 'MTMQPRPSNPIESRKQAVRRYSKNAVVWAGGGLGAGVALGLIAGSWQLFIVCLVIGVVGGYINWSKVQKIVNHHDNY' A
#
# COMPACT_ATOMS: atom_id res chain seq x y z
N MET A 1 6.66 -31.88 -1.42
CA MET A 1 6.29 -30.45 -1.41
C MET A 1 6.80 -29.86 -2.70
N THR A 2 5.96 -29.73 -3.71
CA THR A 2 6.34 -29.07 -4.97
C THR A 2 6.09 -27.57 -4.79
N MET A 3 7.14 -26.77 -4.86
CA MET A 3 7.01 -25.34 -5.08
C MET A 3 6.51 -25.16 -6.51
N GLN A 4 5.20 -25.05 -6.71
CA GLN A 4 4.69 -24.55 -8.00
C GLN A 4 5.11 -23.08 -8.10
N PRO A 5 6.01 -22.72 -9.04
CA PRO A 5 6.38 -21.35 -9.26
C PRO A 5 5.21 -20.69 -9.99
N ARG A 6 4.59 -19.71 -9.34
CA ARG A 6 3.49 -18.88 -9.84
C ARG A 6 2.10 -19.52 -9.72
N PRO A 7 1.09 -18.79 -9.21
CA PRO A 7 -0.30 -19.21 -9.37
C PRO A 7 -0.59 -19.28 -10.87
N SER A 8 -0.86 -20.49 -11.37
CA SER A 8 -1.27 -20.71 -12.77
C SER A 8 -2.64 -20.11 -13.07
N ASN A 9 -3.41 -19.80 -12.02
CA ASN A 9 -4.74 -19.21 -12.13
C ASN A 9 -4.69 -17.66 -12.02
N PRO A 10 -5.21 -16.93 -13.02
CA PRO A 10 -5.26 -15.46 -13.00
C PRO A 10 -6.04 -14.91 -11.80
N ILE A 11 -7.11 -15.58 -11.35
CA ILE A 11 -7.91 -15.14 -10.20
C ILE A 11 -7.11 -15.22 -8.90
N GLU A 12 -6.31 -16.27 -8.73
CA GLU A 12 -5.48 -16.42 -7.53
C GLU A 12 -4.38 -15.36 -7.47
N SER A 13 -3.76 -15.04 -8.61
CA SER A 13 -2.77 -13.96 -8.70
C SER A 13 -3.35 -12.60 -8.29
N ARG A 14 -4.60 -12.31 -8.71
CA ARG A 14 -5.33 -11.09 -8.35
C ARG A 14 -5.63 -11.03 -6.85
N LYS A 15 -6.08 -12.14 -6.26
CA LYS A 15 -6.31 -12.25 -4.79
C LYS A 15 -5.01 -12.02 -3.99
N GLN A 16 -3.89 -12.60 -4.43
CA GLN A 16 -2.59 -12.39 -3.80
C GLN A 16 -2.12 -10.93 -3.93
N ALA A 17 -2.35 -10.30 -5.09
CA ALA A 17 -2.02 -8.89 -5.31
C ALA A 17 -2.82 -7.96 -4.40
N VAL A 18 -4.13 -8.20 -4.20
CA VAL A 18 -4.96 -7.43 -3.26
C VAL A 18 -4.40 -7.50 -1.84
N ARG A 19 -4.04 -8.71 -1.37
CA ARG A 19 -3.43 -8.89 -0.04
C ARG A 19 -2.12 -8.12 0.11
N ARG A 20 -1.26 -8.19 -0.91
CA ARG A 20 0.03 -7.47 -0.93
C ARG A 20 -0.16 -5.96 -0.91
N TYR A 21 -0.99 -5.41 -1.79
CA TYR A 21 -1.20 -3.97 -1.86
C TYR A 21 -1.94 -3.43 -0.65
N SER A 22 -2.87 -4.18 -0.07
CA SER A 22 -3.55 -3.78 1.17
C SER A 22 -2.56 -3.68 2.33
N LYS A 23 -1.69 -4.68 2.51
CA LYS A 23 -0.62 -4.63 3.50
C LYS A 23 0.31 -3.44 3.26
N ASN A 24 0.74 -3.23 2.03
CA ASN A 24 1.61 -2.11 1.67
C ASN A 24 0.93 -0.76 1.91
N ALA A 25 -0.37 -0.63 1.64
CA ALA A 25 -1.12 0.60 1.89
C ALA A 25 -1.13 0.94 3.39
N VAL A 26 -1.37 -0.06 4.25
CA VAL A 26 -1.32 0.13 5.72
C VAL A 26 0.10 0.46 6.18
N VAL A 27 1.12 -0.17 5.64
CA VAL A 27 2.52 0.14 5.97
C VAL A 27 2.90 1.56 5.54
N TRP A 28 2.45 2.02 4.38
CA TRP A 28 2.69 3.40 3.92
C TRP A 28 1.91 4.42 4.75
N ALA A 29 0.63 4.17 5.02
CA ALA A 29 -0.19 5.07 5.83
C ALA A 29 0.30 5.12 7.29
N GLY A 30 0.51 3.97 7.91
CA GLY A 30 1.00 3.85 9.28
C GLY A 30 2.46 4.28 9.42
N GLY A 31 3.31 3.97 8.44
CA GLY A 31 4.70 4.38 8.40
C GLY A 31 4.87 5.88 8.18
N GLY A 32 4.07 6.50 7.31
CA GLY A 32 4.10 7.95 7.13
C GLY A 32 3.58 8.72 8.35
N LEU A 33 2.52 8.20 9.01
CA LEU A 33 2.04 8.79 10.26
C LEU A 33 3.07 8.62 11.38
N GLY A 34 3.62 7.42 11.57
CA GLY A 34 4.60 7.12 12.60
C GLY A 34 5.94 7.86 12.39
N ALA A 35 6.47 7.84 11.17
CA ALA A 35 7.70 8.56 10.83
C ALA A 35 7.48 10.08 10.88
N GLY A 36 6.31 10.56 10.46
CA GLY A 36 5.95 11.97 10.57
C GLY A 36 5.93 12.44 12.02
N VAL A 37 5.22 11.74 12.91
CA VAL A 37 5.18 12.09 14.34
C VAL A 37 6.58 12.05 14.95
N ALA A 38 7.36 10.98 14.70
CA ALA A 38 8.70 10.85 15.25
C ALA A 38 9.63 11.98 14.76
N LEU A 39 9.69 12.23 13.45
CA LEU A 39 10.54 13.27 12.87
C LEU A 39 10.07 14.69 13.22
N GLY A 40 8.76 14.92 13.26
CA GLY A 40 8.16 16.21 13.63
C GLY A 40 8.46 16.61 15.07
N LEU A 41 8.42 15.64 16.01
CA LEU A 41 8.76 15.86 17.40
C LEU A 41 10.27 16.04 17.62
N ILE A 42 11.10 15.23 16.98
CA ILE A 42 12.57 15.31 17.12
C ILE A 42 13.12 16.60 16.51
N ALA A 43 12.61 17.01 15.35
CA ALA A 43 13.10 18.19 14.66
C ALA A 43 12.40 19.49 15.10
N GLY A 44 11.34 19.43 15.91
CA GLY A 44 10.53 20.59 16.30
C GLY A 44 9.89 21.33 15.13
N SER A 45 9.79 20.70 13.96
CA SER A 45 9.39 21.32 12.70
C SER A 45 8.08 20.72 12.19
N TRP A 46 7.04 21.54 12.18
CA TRP A 46 5.73 21.18 11.64
C TRP A 46 5.78 20.92 10.13
N GLN A 47 6.72 21.54 9.42
CA GLN A 47 6.93 21.34 7.99
C GLN A 47 7.36 19.90 7.69
N LEU A 48 8.29 19.34 8.47
CA LEU A 48 8.73 17.94 8.29
C LEU A 48 7.62 16.94 8.57
N PHE A 49 6.82 17.19 9.61
CA PHE A 49 5.62 16.40 9.90
C PHE A 49 4.68 16.36 8.70
N ILE A 50 4.35 17.53 8.13
CA ILE A 50 3.46 17.64 6.96
C ILE A 50 4.02 16.90 5.75
N VAL A 51 5.32 17.04 5.46
CA VAL A 51 5.96 16.36 4.32
C VAL A 51 5.88 14.83 4.48
N CYS A 52 6.22 14.29 5.65
CA CYS A 52 6.12 12.86 5.90
C CYS A 52 4.68 12.34 5.84
N LEU A 53 3.72 13.12 6.32
CA LEU A 53 2.30 12.77 6.25
C LEU A 53 1.82 12.72 4.80
N VAL A 54 2.18 13.71 3.97
CA VAL A 54 1.85 13.74 2.53
C VAL A 54 2.43 12.51 1.83
N ILE A 55 3.69 12.18 2.09
CA ILE A 55 4.35 10.98 1.54
C ILE A 55 3.60 9.70 1.94
N GLY A 56 3.20 9.59 3.22
CA GLY A 56 2.41 8.45 3.72
C GLY A 56 1.07 8.31 3.02
N VAL A 57 0.33 9.41 2.89
CA VAL A 57 -1.00 9.44 2.24
C VAL A 57 -0.87 9.10 0.75
N VAL A 58 0.10 9.67 0.04
CA VAL A 58 0.33 9.39 -1.39
C VAL A 58 0.70 7.92 -1.60
N GLY A 59 1.63 7.39 -0.78
CA GLY A 59 2.01 5.97 -0.83
C GLY A 59 0.83 5.03 -0.55
N GLY A 60 -0.01 5.37 0.45
CA GLY A 60 -1.24 4.65 0.74
C GLY A 60 -2.23 4.67 -0.43
N TYR A 61 -2.46 5.84 -1.01
CA TYR A 61 -3.39 6.04 -2.13
C TYR A 61 -2.97 5.25 -3.38
N ILE A 62 -1.68 5.23 -3.73
CA ILE A 62 -1.18 4.46 -4.89
C ILE A 62 -1.44 2.96 -4.71
N ASN A 63 -1.24 2.42 -3.51
CA ASN A 63 -1.52 1.01 -3.24
C ASN A 63 -3.03 0.72 -3.22
N TRP A 64 -3.84 1.62 -2.67
CA TRP A 64 -5.30 1.49 -2.68
C TRP A 64 -5.88 1.53 -4.10
N SER A 65 -5.44 2.45 -4.94
CA SER A 65 -5.92 2.54 -6.33
C SER A 65 -5.63 1.25 -7.13
N LYS A 66 -4.51 0.57 -6.86
CA LYS A 66 -4.22 -0.75 -7.45
C LYS A 66 -5.18 -1.83 -6.96
N VAL A 67 -5.52 -1.84 -5.66
CA VAL A 67 -6.53 -2.77 -5.13
C VAL A 67 -7.88 -2.52 -5.80
N GLN A 68 -8.30 -1.26 -5.91
CA GLN A 68 -9.58 -0.91 -6.51
C GLN A 68 -9.68 -1.36 -7.98
N LYS A 69 -8.59 -1.21 -8.75
CA LYS A 69 -8.52 -1.72 -10.13
C LYS A 69 -8.67 -3.23 -10.22
N ILE A 70 -8.15 -3.98 -9.25
CA ILE A 70 -8.27 -5.45 -9.23
C ILE A 70 -9.69 -5.87 -8.84
N VAL A 71 -10.28 -5.21 -7.85
CA VAL A 71 -11.65 -5.51 -7.37
C VAL A 71 -12.70 -5.16 -8.43
N ASN A 72 -12.54 -4.02 -9.10
CA ASN A 72 -13.46 -3.57 -10.14
C ASN A 72 -13.16 -4.22 -11.51
N HIS A 73 -12.23 -5.16 -11.59
CA HIS A 73 -11.92 -5.83 -12.84
C HIS A 73 -13.06 -6.78 -13.21
N HIS A 74 -13.71 -6.49 -14.34
CA HIS A 74 -14.72 -7.38 -14.94
C HIS A 74 -14.07 -8.18 -16.06
N ASP A 75 -14.06 -9.51 -15.92
CA ASP A 75 -13.64 -10.40 -17.00
C ASP A 75 -14.76 -10.39 -18.06
N ASN A 76 -14.49 -9.82 -19.23
CA ASN A 76 -15.38 -9.93 -20.39
C ASN A 76 -15.08 -11.27 -21.09
N TYR A 77 -16.10 -12.11 -21.21
CA TYR A 77 -16.07 -13.44 -21.84
C TYR A 77 -16.60 -13.39 -23.27
#